data_AF-A0A8S2W2A7-F1
#
_entry.id   AF-A0A8S2W2A7-F1
#
_cell.length_a   1.000
_cell.length_b   1.000
_cell.length_c   1.000
_cell.angle_alpha   90.00
_cell.angle_beta   90.00
_cell.angle_gamma   90.00
#
_symmetry.space_group_name_H-M   'P 1'
#
loop_
_entity.id
_entity.type
_entity.pdbx_description
1 polymer ?
#
loop_
_entity_poly.entity_id
_entity_poly.type
_entity_poly.pdbx_seq_one_letter_code
_entity_poly.pdbx_strand_id
1 'polypeptide(L)' 'GYPLLTVTEEQINKTRVIKIKQQRFIGDGSADDEKLQWKIPVTVFTKSNPKQIAQQILLETPETTITLDNISEDD' A
#
# COMPACT_ATOMS: atom_id res chain seq x y z
N GLY A 1 -18.48 -5.06 -6.17
CA GLY A 1 -17.09 -5.53 -6.03
C GLY A 1 -16.37 -4.72 -4.98
N TYR A 2 -15.20 -5.17 -4.54
CA TYR A 2 -14.38 -4.47 -3.54
C TYR A 2 -12.89 -4.60 -3.90
N PRO A 3 -12.05 -3.62 -3.50
CA PRO A 3 -10.61 -3.77 -3.57
C PRO A 3 -10.11 -4.61 -2.39
N LEU A 4 -9.20 -5.53 -2.65
CA LEU A 4 -8.36 -6.18 -1.65
C LEU A 4 -6.96 -5.56 -1.75
N LEU A 5 -6.47 -5.04 -0.64
CA LEU A 5 -5.10 -4.58 -0.52
C LEU A 5 -4.28 -5.58 0.29
N THR A 6 -3.20 -6.06 -0.29
CA THR A 6 -2.16 -6.80 0.44
C THR A 6 -0.99 -5.86 0.68
N VAL A 7 -0.65 -5.69 1.96
CA VAL A 7 0.49 -4.87 2.38
C VAL A 7 1.53 -5.80 2.99
N THR A 8 2.76 -5.68 2.51
CA THR A 8 3.93 -6.37 3.09
C THR A 8 5.00 -5.34 3.37
N GLU A 9 5.73 -5.52 4.46
CA GLU A 9 6.84 -4.66 4.83
C GLU A 9 8.13 -5.46 5.03
N GLU A 10 9.24 -4.84 4.72
CA GLU A 10 10.59 -5.34 4.98
C GLU A 10 11.43 -4.22 5.57
N GLN A 11 12.09 -4.50 6.70
CA GLN A 11 13.08 -3.59 7.26
C GLN A 11 14.46 -3.88 6.66
N ILE A 12 15.10 -2.85 6.12
CA ILE A 12 16.47 -2.87 5.64
C ILE A 12 17.23 -1.76 6.36
N ASN A 13 18.00 -2.11 7.40
CA ASN A 13 18.69 -1.15 8.27
C ASN A 13 17.73 -0.13 8.93
N LYS A 14 17.81 1.15 8.54
CA LYS A 14 16.93 2.23 9.02
C LYS A 14 15.87 2.62 7.98
N THR A 15 15.62 1.76 7.01
CA THR A 15 14.69 2.00 5.93
C THR A 15 13.64 0.91 5.93
N ARG A 16 12.36 1.29 5.86
CA ARG A 16 11.25 0.36 5.71
C ARG A 16 10.73 0.40 4.28
N VAL A 17 10.78 -0.75 3.61
CA VAL A 17 10.25 -0.95 2.26
C VAL A 17 8.86 -1.55 2.39
N ILE A 18 7.84 -0.82 1.95
CA ILE A 18 6.44 -1.25 2.02
C ILE A 18 5.95 -1.50 0.59
N LYS A 19 5.54 -2.75 0.32
CA LYS A 19 4.90 -3.13 -0.93
C LYS A 19 3.40 -3.22 -0.73
N ILE A 20 2.65 -2.55 -1.61
CA ILE A 20 1.20 -2.52 -1.60
C ILE A 20 0.71 -3.08 -2.92
N LYS A 21 -0.11 -4.12 -2.87
CA LYS A 21 -0.74 -4.75 -4.04
C LYS A 21 -2.25 -4.61 -3.96
N GLN A 22 -2.88 -4.22 -5.07
CA GLN A 22 -4.34 -4.24 -5.20
C GLN A 22 -4.83 -5.41 -6.05
N GLN A 23 -5.97 -5.96 -5.65
CA GLN A 23 -6.76 -6.90 -6.44
C GLN A 23 -8.22 -6.46 -6.40
N ARG A 24 -8.90 -6.56 -7.53
CA ARG A 24 -10.32 -6.24 -7.66
C ARG A 24 -11.13 -7.53 -7.62
N PHE A 25 -12.16 -7.57 -6.79
CA PHE A 25 -13.15 -8.65 -6.78
C PHE A 25 -14.48 -8.14 -7.33
N ILE A 26 -15.05 -8.85 -8.30
CA ILE A 26 -16.36 -8.52 -8.88
C ILE A 26 -17.44 -9.22 -8.05
N GLY A 27 -18.57 -8.53 -7.81
CA GLY A 27 -19.59 -9.00 -6.87
C GLY A 27 -20.31 -10.28 -7.30
N ASP A 28 -20.26 -10.62 -8.58
CA ASP A 28 -20.79 -11.85 -9.17
C ASP A 28 -19.74 -12.98 -9.22
N GLY A 29 -18.51 -12.74 -8.73
CA GLY A 29 -17.41 -13.70 -8.75
C GLY A 29 -16.77 -13.91 -10.12
N SER A 30 -17.15 -13.12 -11.14
CA SER A 30 -16.54 -13.19 -12.46
C SER A 30 -15.07 -12.75 -12.45
N ALA A 31 -14.33 -13.21 -13.45
CA ALA A 31 -12.96 -12.77 -13.66
C ALA A 31 -12.92 -11.31 -14.14
N ASP A 32 -11.93 -10.56 -13.67
CA ASP A 32 -11.69 -9.17 -14.10
C ASP A 32 -10.89 -9.16 -15.41
N ASP A 33 -11.54 -9.55 -16.51
CA ASP A 33 -10.90 -9.70 -17.84
C ASP A 33 -10.32 -8.37 -18.36
N GLU A 34 -10.95 -7.26 -17.99
CA GLU A 34 -10.50 -5.90 -18.34
C GLU A 34 -9.36 -5.39 -17.45
N LYS A 35 -9.00 -6.13 -16.39
CA LYS A 35 -7.95 -5.78 -15.42
C LYS A 35 -8.07 -4.35 -14.89
N LEU A 36 -9.32 -3.92 -14.64
CA LEU A 36 -9.63 -2.57 -14.20
C LEU A 36 -9.07 -2.34 -12.80
N GLN A 37 -8.35 -1.23 -12.64
CA GLN A 37 -7.73 -0.86 -11.36
C GLN A 37 -8.51 0.26 -10.70
N TRP A 38 -8.60 0.18 -9.38
CA TRP A 38 -9.12 1.27 -8.59
C TRP A 38 -8.02 2.31 -8.43
N LYS A 39 -8.43 3.58 -8.36
CA LYS A 39 -7.55 4.67 -7.92
C LYS A 39 -7.72 4.83 -6.41
N ILE A 40 -6.74 4.37 -5.64
CA ILE A 40 -6.86 4.30 -4.18
C ILE A 40 -5.85 5.28 -3.55
N PRO A 41 -6.30 6.36 -2.90
CA PRO A 41 -5.40 7.22 -2.14
C PRO A 41 -4.94 6.48 -0.88
N VAL A 42 -3.63 6.38 -0.69
CA VAL A 42 -3.02 5.76 0.49
C VAL A 42 -2.20 6.81 1.23
N THR A 43 -2.48 6.96 2.52
CA THR A 43 -1.73 7.82 3.44
C THR A 43 -1.13 6.95 4.52
N VAL A 44 0.18 7.06 4.73
CA VAL A 44 0.93 6.27 5.69
C VAL A 44 1.38 7.18 6.83
N PHE A 45 1.22 6.66 8.04
CA PHE A 45 1.68 7.27 9.30
C PHE A 45 2.57 6.26 10.02
N THR A 46 3.49 6.76 10.84
CA THR A 46 4.35 5.93 11.69
C THR A 46 3.91 6.05 13.14
N LYS A 47 4.24 5.07 13.97
CA LYS A 47 3.90 5.07 15.40
C LYS A 47 4.63 6.18 16.15
N SER A 48 5.87 6.48 15.74
CA SER A 48 6.68 7.57 16.27
C SER A 48 6.02 8.94 16.04
N ASN A 49 5.35 9.13 14.90
CA ASN A 49 4.71 10.40 14.52
C ASN A 49 3.29 10.19 13.97
N PRO A 50 2.31 9.78 14.80
CA PRO A 50 0.99 9.35 14.36
C PRO A 50 0.11 10.49 13.80
N LYS A 51 0.54 11.74 13.94
CA LYS A 51 -0.15 12.95 13.44
C LYS A 51 0.51 13.53 12.19
N GLN A 52 1.67 13.01 11.78
CA GLN A 52 2.41 13.50 10.64
C GLN A 52 2.35 12.47 9.51
N ILE A 53 2.02 12.93 8.31
CA ILE A 53 2.04 12.09 7.12
C ILE A 53 3.49 11.70 6.83
N ALA A 54 3.77 10.40 6.85
CA ALA A 54 5.07 9.87 6.47
C ALA A 54 5.19 9.73 4.95
N GLN A 55 4.10 9.27 4.29
CA GLN A 55 4.02 9.16 2.85
C GLN A 55 2.57 9.28 2.38
N GLN A 56 2.36 9.87 1.21
CA GLN A 56 1.06 9.89 0.54
C GLN A 56 1.24 9.54 -0.93
N ILE A 57 0.45 8.57 -1.41
CA ILE A 57 0.47 8.13 -2.80
C ILE A 57 -0.94 7.91 -3.32
N LEU A 58 -1.09 7.91 -4.64
CA LEU A 58 -2.26 7.38 -5.33
C LEU A 58 -1.89 6.04 -5.95
N LEU A 59 -2.46 4.95 -5.46
CA LEU A 59 -2.27 3.62 -6.04
C LEU A 59 -3.15 3.51 -7.29
N GLU A 60 -2.53 3.63 -8.47
CA GLU A 60 -3.16 3.52 -9.79
C GLU A 60 -2.70 2.29 -10.57
N THR A 61 -1.72 1.56 -10.04
CA THR A 61 -1.10 0.35 -10.62
C THR A 61 -1.48 -0.91 -9.81
N PRO A 62 -1.27 -2.13 -10.33
CA PRO A 62 -1.57 -3.37 -9.59
C PRO A 62 -0.75 -3.51 -8.31
N GLU A 63 0.47 -2.98 -8.32
CA GLU A 63 1.33 -2.90 -7.14
C GLU A 63 2.21 -1.66 -7.19
N THR A 64 2.63 -1.21 -6.02
CA THR A 64 3.62 -0.15 -5.84
C THR A 64 4.50 -0.47 -4.63
N THR A 65 5.69 0.11 -4.62
CA THR A 65 6.61 0.07 -3.49
C THR A 65 6.87 1.49 -3.02
N ILE A 66 6.76 1.71 -1.72
CA ILE A 66 7.16 2.96 -1.06
C ILE A 66 8.27 2.67 -0.07
N THR A 67 9.13 3.65 0.13
CA THR A 67 10.28 3.56 1.03
C THR A 67 10.17 4.65 2.07
N LEU A 68 10.27 4.27 3.34
CA LEU A 68 10.32 5.18 4.47
C LEU A 68 11.72 5.14 5.08
N ASP A 69 12.44 6.25 5.02
CA ASP A 69 13.78 6.37 5.58
C ASP A 69 13.76 6.82 7.04
N ASN A 70 14.82 6.47 7.76
CA ASN A 70 15.03 6.80 9.17
C ASN A 70 13.96 6.22 10.12
N ILE A 71 13.45 5.03 9.81
CA ILE A 71 12.48 4.29 10.61
C ILE A 71 13.19 3.13 11.33
N SER A 72 13.00 3.02 12.65
CA SER A 72 13.51 1.89 13.45
C SER A 72 12.65 0.64 13.30
N GLU A 73 13.20 -0.53 13.62
CA GLU A 73 12.44 -1.79 13.63
C GLU A 73 11.18 -1.74 14.50
N ASP A 74 11.26 -1.10 15.67
CA ASP A 74 10.16 -0.99 16.66
C ASP A 74 9.17 0.18 16.41
N ASP A 75 9.39 0.95 15.35
CA ASP A 75 8.44 1.98 14.90
C ASP A 75 7.20 1.31 14.31
#